data_AF-A0A9D3YYN2-F1
#
_entry.id   AF-A0A9D3YYN2-F1
#
_cell.length_a   1.000
_cell.length_b   1.000
_cell.length_c   1.000
_cell.angle_alpha   90.00
_cell.angle_beta   90.00
_cell.angle_gamma   90.00
#
_symmetry.space_group_name_H-M   'P 1'
#
loop_
_entity.id
_entity.type
_entity.pdbx_description
1 polymer ?
#
loop_
_entity_poly.entity_id
_entity_poly.type
_entity_poly.pdbx_seq_one_letter_code
_entity_poly.pdbx_strand_id
1 'polypeptide(L)' 'MTYFNWAVGEPRNDRSDGDYCVTFNVLTGTWYMRCCSVTFYYVCEVDGHHLP' A
#
# COMPACT_ATOMS: atom_id res chain seq x y z
N MET A 1 -8.70 11.18 0.25
CA MET A 1 -7.80 10.43 1.16
C MET A 1 -7.88 11.09 2.52
N THR A 2 -8.38 10.38 3.54
CA THR A 2 -8.66 10.95 4.88
C THR A 2 -7.75 10.38 5.97
N TYR A 3 -7.01 9.31 5.69
CA TYR A 3 -6.13 8.63 6.63
C TYR A 3 -4.89 8.07 5.92
N PHE A 4 -3.74 8.08 6.60
CA PHE A 4 -2.50 7.46 6.17
C PHE A 4 -1.80 6.77 7.34
N ASN A 5 -1.14 5.63 7.10
CA ASN A 5 -0.38 4.90 8.13
C ASN A 5 1.05 4.57 7.68
N TRP A 6 1.80 5.57 7.22
CA TRP A 6 3.16 5.35 6.72
C TRP A 6 4.09 4.78 7.80
N ALA A 7 4.95 3.84 7.40
CA ALA A 7 6.07 3.44 8.24
C ALA A 7 7.04 4.61 8.45
N VAL A 8 7.86 4.54 9.50
CA VAL A 8 8.87 5.55 9.77
C VAL A 8 9.81 5.69 8.55
N GLY A 9 9.87 6.88 7.97
CA GLY A 9 10.69 7.17 6.79
C GLY A 9 9.99 6.94 5.45
N GLU A 10 8.70 6.61 5.44
CA GLU A 10 7.85 6.53 4.24
C GLU A 10 6.81 7.69 4.24
N PRO A 11 6.26 8.06 3.07
CA PRO A 11 6.65 7.64 1.74
C PRO A 11 8.08 8.13 1.41
N ARG A 12 8.85 7.31 0.70
CA ARG A 12 10.14 7.75 0.17
C ARG A 12 9.92 8.81 -0.92
N ASN A 13 10.74 9.86 -0.89
CA ASN A 13 10.79 10.88 -1.95
C ASN A 13 11.85 10.51 -3.00
N ASP A 14 11.89 9.24 -3.40
CA ASP A 14 12.73 8.77 -4.48
C ASP A 14 12.16 9.29 -5.80
N ARG A 15 12.65 10.45 -6.23
CA ARG A 15 12.40 11.09 -7.53
C ARG A 15 12.93 10.27 -8.74
N SER A 16 13.16 8.98 -8.58
CA SER A 16 13.49 8.10 -9.70
C SER A 16 12.22 7.81 -10.48
N ASP A 17 12.22 8.13 -11.77
CA ASP A 17 11.11 7.86 -12.69
C ASP A 17 10.69 6.38 -12.63
N GLY A 18 9.55 6.09 -12.01
CA GLY A 18 9.04 4.73 -11.85
C GLY A 18 7.67 4.71 -11.17
N ASP A 19 6.86 3.69 -11.49
CA ASP A 19 5.56 3.49 -10.88
C ASP A 19 5.72 2.89 -9.48
N TYR A 20 5.28 3.64 -8.47
CA TYR A 20 5.25 3.20 -7.08
C TYR A 20 3.82 2.90 -6.63
N CYS A 21 3.67 1.76 -5.98
CA CYS A 21 2.43 1.26 -5.41
C CYS A 21 2.53 1.24 -3.88
N VAL A 22 1.37 1.31 -3.20
CA VAL A 22 1.31 1.18 -1.75
C VAL A 22 1.22 -0.29 -1.37
N THR A 23 2.12 -0.72 -0.49
CA THR A 23 2.08 -2.00 0.19
C THR A 23 1.98 -1.77 1.69
N PHE A 24 1.56 -2.77 2.46
CA PHE A 24 1.55 -2.67 3.91
C PHE A 24 2.19 -3.91 4.56
N ASN A 25 2.73 -3.72 5.76
CA ASN A 25 3.22 -4.82 6.58
C ASN A 25 2.06 -5.42 7.38
N VAL A 26 1.82 -6.72 7.23
CA VAL A 26 0.67 -7.41 7.84
C VAL A 26 0.70 -7.46 9.37
N LEU A 27 1.88 -7.32 9.98
CA LEU A 27 2.05 -7.37 11.44
C LEU A 27 1.88 -5.98 12.08
N THR A 28 2.36 -4.93 11.42
CA THR A 28 2.35 -3.56 11.98
C THR A 28 1.23 -2.68 11.40
N GLY A 29 0.64 -3.07 10.27
CA GLY A 29 -0.33 -2.28 9.52
C GLY A 29 0.26 -1.05 8.82
N THR A 30 1.57 -0.83 8.90
CA THR A 30 2.23 0.36 8.35
C THR A 30 2.52 0.23 6.86
N TRP A 31 2.49 1.36 6.15
CA TRP A 31 2.51 1.43 4.70
C TRP A 31 3.91 1.78 4.18
N TYR A 32 4.20 1.30 2.97
CA TYR A 32 5.47 1.47 2.29
C TYR A 32 5.26 1.72 0.80
N MET A 33 6.05 2.60 0.19
CA MET A 33 6.14 2.72 -1.26
C MET A 33 7.07 1.65 -1.83
N ARG A 34 6.61 0.89 -2.81
CA ARG A 34 7.39 -0.15 -3.50
C ARG A 34 7.13 -0.09 -5.00
N CYS A 35 8.11 -0.51 -5.82
CA CYS A 35 7.93 -0.61 -7.27
C CYS A 35 6.75 -1.53 -7.58
N CYS A 36 5.82 -1.07 -8.42
CA CYS A 36 4.61 -1.82 -8.77
C CYS A 36 4.90 -3.15 -9.50
N SER A 37 6.08 -3.28 -10.11
CA SER A 37 6.51 -4.51 -10.79
C SER A 37 6.84 -5.67 -9.84
N VAL A 38 6.95 -5.41 -8.53
CA VAL A 38 7.23 -6.44 -7.54
C VAL A 38 5.94 -7.14 -7.14
N THR A 39 5.94 -8.48 -7.23
CA THR A 39 4.78 -9.30 -6.83
C THR A 39 4.71 -9.46 -5.32
N PHE A 40 3.55 -9.16 -4.74
CA PHE A 40 3.22 -9.36 -3.33
C PHE A 40 1.89 -10.10 -3.19
N TYR A 41 1.61 -10.61 -1.99
CA TYR A 41 0.24 -10.90 -1.58
C TYR A 41 -0.58 -9.61 -1.48
N TYR A 42 -1.89 -9.73 -1.58
CA TYR A 42 -2.80 -8.59 -1.63
C TYR A 42 -4.06 -8.84 -0.78
N VAL A 43 -4.74 -7.75 -0.46
CA VAL A 43 -6.05 -7.75 0.20
C VAL A 43 -7.07 -7.20 -0.80
N CYS A 44 -8.21 -7.87 -0.91
CA CYS A 44 -9.36 -7.37 -1.65
C CYS A 44 -10.41 -6.86 -0.67
N GLU A 45 -11.05 -5.76 -1.02
CA GLU A 45 -12.28 -5.29 -0.37
C GLU A 45 -13.44 -5.51 -1.34
N VAL A 46 -14.53 -6.06 -0.84
CA VAL A 46 -15.79 -6.21 -1.58
C VAL A 46 -16.83 -5.32 -0.94
N ASP A 47 -17.72 -4.76 -1.75
CA ASP A 47 -18.85 -4.00 -1.23
C ASP A 47 -19.79 -4.94 -0.46
N GLY A 48 -20.00 -4.63 0.82
CA GLY A 48 -20.84 -5.42 1.72
C GLY A 48 -22.30 -5.50 1.28
N HIS A 49 -22.78 -4.56 0.44
CA HIS A 49 -24.12 -4.59 -0.12
C HIS A 49 -24.33 -5.67 -1.20
N HIS A 50 -23.25 -6.24 -1.72
CA HIS A 50 -23.27 -7.30 -2.73
C HIS A 50 -22.94 -8.69 -2.14
N LEU A 51 -22.85 -8.81 -0.80
CA LEU A 51 -22.78 -10.09 -0.11
C LEU A 51 -24.21 -10.61 0.16
N PRO A 52 -24.48 -11.93 -0.02
CA PRO A 52 -25.79 -12.52 0.27
C PRO A 52 -26.15 -12.52 1.76
#